data_AF-A0A701USZ2-F1
#
_entry.id   AF-A0A701USZ2-F1
#
_cell.length_a   1.000
_cell.length_b   1.000
_cell.length_c   1.000
_cell.angle_alpha   90.00
_cell.angle_beta   90.00
_cell.angle_gamma   90.00
#
_symmetry.space_group_name_H-M   'P 1'
#
loop_
_entity.id
_entity.type
_entity.pdbx_description
1 polymer ?
#
loop_
_entity_poly.entity_id
_entity_poly.type
_entity_poly.pdbx_seq_one_letter_code
_entity_poly.pdbx_strand_id
1 'polypeptide(L)'
;PQVNHINGIKSDNRVDNLEWVTGCQNMVHASKSGLLNPISGERHYCAKLTTEQVKEIRACKSMSQREMARMYGVSKATIAGILNNKTWIIY
;
A
#
# COMPACT_ATOMS: atom_id res chain seq x y z
N PRO A 1 -1.65 24.56 -10.22
CA PRO A 1 -2.09 23.68 -11.33
C PRO A 1 -0.92 22.79 -11.76
N GLN A 2 -1.18 21.62 -12.36
CA GLN A 2 -0.21 20.65 -12.86
C GLN A 2 -0.63 20.20 -14.27
N VAL A 3 0.33 19.78 -15.10
CA VAL A 3 0.07 19.16 -16.41
C VAL A 3 -0.06 17.65 -16.22
N ASN A 4 -1.17 17.06 -16.64
CA ASN A 4 -1.38 15.62 -16.67
C ASN A 4 -1.37 15.11 -18.12
N HIS A 5 -0.94 13.86 -18.31
CA HIS A 5 -1.06 13.14 -19.58
C HIS A 5 -2.30 12.25 -19.51
N ILE A 6 -3.29 12.50 -20.37
CA ILE A 6 -4.60 11.83 -20.34
C ILE A 6 -4.44 10.31 -20.49
N ASN A 7 -3.51 9.85 -21.34
CA ASN A 7 -3.21 8.44 -21.54
C ASN A 7 -2.20 7.83 -20.54
N GLY A 8 -1.66 8.63 -19.61
CA GLY A 8 -0.65 8.18 -18.64
C GLY A 8 0.76 7.97 -19.22
N ILE A 9 1.00 8.23 -20.50
CA ILE A 9 2.28 8.03 -21.18
C ILE A 9 3.08 9.34 -21.17
N LYS A 10 4.10 9.40 -20.31
CA LYS A 10 4.94 10.60 -20.11
C LYS A 10 5.76 11.04 -21.32
N SER A 11 5.87 10.19 -22.35
CA SER A 11 6.58 10.50 -23.60
C SER A 11 5.65 11.02 -24.70
N ASP A 12 4.33 10.97 -24.53
CA ASP A 12 3.35 11.44 -25.52
C ASP A 12 2.99 12.91 -25.25
N ASN A 13 3.79 13.81 -25.81
CA ASN A 13 3.69 15.26 -25.61
C ASN A 13 2.72 15.95 -26.59
N ARG A 14 1.82 15.22 -27.25
CA ARG A 14 0.80 15.85 -28.12
C ARG A 14 -0.12 16.73 -27.28
N VAL A 15 -0.42 17.93 -27.77
CA VAL A 15 -1.24 18.92 -27.02
C VAL A 15 -2.60 18.34 -26.62
N ASP A 16 -3.23 17.56 -27.49
CA ASP A 16 -4.52 16.90 -27.22
C ASP A 16 -4.44 15.80 -26.15
N ASN A 17 -3.24 15.35 -25.78
CA ASN A 17 -2.99 14.39 -24.70
C ASN A 17 -2.70 15.08 -23.35
N LEU A 18 -2.61 16.42 -23.31
CA LEU A 18 -2.26 17.16 -22.11
C LEU A 18 -3.48 17.89 -21.54
N GLU A 19 -3.65 17.84 -20.22
CA GLU A 19 -4.71 18.57 -19.52
C GLU A 19 -4.16 19.32 -18.30
N TRP A 20 -4.75 20.49 -18.01
CA TRP A 20 -4.47 21.24 -16.79
C TRP A 20 -5.36 20.75 -15.66
N VAL A 21 -4.74 20.23 -14.61
CA VAL A 21 -5.46 19.67 -13.46
C VAL A 21 -4.89 20.20 -12.15
N THR A 22 -5.66 20.09 -11.07
CA THR A 22 -5.12 20.23 -9.71
C THR A 22 -4.30 18.98 -9.34
N GLY A 23 -3.42 19.11 -8.34
CA GLY A 23 -2.67 17.94 -7.84
C GLY A 23 -3.58 16.82 -7.32
N CYS A 24 -4.71 17.18 -6.70
CA CYS A 24 -5.72 16.20 -6.25
C CYS A 24 -6.31 15.42 -7.43
N GLN A 25 -6.74 16.13 -8.48
CA GLN A 25 -7.26 15.49 -9.70
C GLN A 25 -6.22 14.59 -10.37
N ASN A 26 -4.95 15.03 -10.43
CA ASN A 26 -3.86 14.23 -10.99
C ASN A 26 -3.63 12.93 -10.20
N MET A 27 -3.64 13.01 -8.86
CA MET A 27 -3.54 11.84 -7.99
C MET A 27 -4.74 10.88 -8.14
N VAL A 28 -5.95 11.43 -8.27
CA VAL A 28 -7.17 10.63 -8.54
C VAL A 28 -7.08 9.94 -9.90
N HIS A 29 -6.63 10.64 -10.94
CA HIS A 29 -6.38 10.05 -12.26
C HIS A 29 -5.36 8.92 -12.16
N ALA A 30 -4.19 9.16 -11.53
CA ALA A 30 -3.17 8.14 -11.36
C ALA A 30 -3.69 6.90 -10.61
N SER A 31 -4.52 7.10 -9.58
CA SER A 31 -5.15 6.00 -8.84
C SER A 31 -6.13 5.21 -9.70
N LYS A 32 -6.98 5.88 -10.49
CA LYS A 32 -7.99 5.22 -11.34
C LYS A 32 -7.35 4.51 -12.53
N SER A 33 -6.29 5.08 -13.08
CA SER A 33 -5.56 4.54 -14.23
C SER A 33 -4.52 3.47 -13.84
N GLY A 34 -4.40 3.10 -12.56
CA GLY A 34 -3.45 2.10 -12.09
C GLY A 34 -1.97 2.51 -12.21
N LEU A 35 -1.70 3.82 -12.34
CA LEU A 35 -0.34 4.37 -12.47
C LEU A 35 0.38 4.46 -11.13
N LEU A 36 -0.34 4.31 -10.02
CA LEU A 36 0.26 4.25 -8.69
C LEU A 36 0.95 2.90 -8.47
N ASN A 37 2.23 2.94 -8.10
CA ASN A 37 2.97 1.78 -7.60
C ASN A 37 3.27 1.96 -6.10
N PRO A 38 2.25 1.83 -5.22
CA PRO A 38 2.46 1.96 -3.79
C PRO A 38 3.39 0.84 -3.30
N ILE A 39 4.43 1.23 -2.58
CA ILE A 39 5.29 0.30 -1.86
C ILE A 39 4.53 -0.17 -0.62
N SER A 40 4.29 -1.47 -0.50
CA SER A 40 3.51 -2.06 0.58
C SER A 40 4.05 -3.43 0.98
N GLY A 41 3.66 -3.88 2.18
CA GLY A 41 4.09 -5.15 2.74
C GLY A 41 5.61 -5.24 2.84
N GLU A 42 6.19 -6.35 2.40
CA GLU A 42 7.63 -6.62 2.44
C GLU A 42 8.45 -5.68 1.57
N ARG A 43 7.85 -5.11 0.52
CA ARG A 43 8.55 -4.14 -0.34
C ARG A 43 8.82 -2.83 0.40
N HIS A 44 8.12 -2.57 1.50
CA HIS A 44 8.31 -1.37 2.29
C HIS A 44 9.63 -1.44 3.05
N TYR A 45 10.50 -0.43 2.88
CA TYR A 45 11.85 -0.41 3.46
C TYR A 45 11.87 -0.51 4.99
N CYS A 46 10.81 -0.06 5.67
CA CYS A 46 10.63 -0.23 7.13
C CYS A 46 9.78 -1.45 7.53
N ALA A 47 9.53 -2.40 6.63
CA ALA A 47 8.79 -3.61 6.96
C ALA A 47 9.54 -4.42 8.02
N LYS A 48 8.87 -4.72 9.13
CA LYS A 48 9.41 -5.54 10.23
C LYS A 48 9.00 -7.01 10.15
N LEU A 49 8.10 -7.33 9.22
CA LEU A 49 7.47 -8.62 9.09
C LEU A 49 7.53 -9.08 7.65
N THR A 50 7.51 -10.41 7.45
CA THR A 50 7.35 -11.03 6.14
C THR A 50 5.89 -11.39 5.84
N THR A 51 5.59 -11.62 4.58
CA THR A 51 4.28 -12.08 4.11
C THR A 51 3.94 -13.42 4.76
N GLU A 52 4.93 -14.29 4.93
CA GLU A 52 4.81 -15.60 5.60
C GLU A 52 4.49 -15.42 7.09
N GLN A 53 5.21 -14.57 7.81
CA GLN A 53 4.93 -14.27 9.22
C GLN A 53 3.53 -13.67 9.40
N VAL A 54 3.08 -12.83 8.47
CA VAL A 54 1.73 -12.29 8.48
C VAL A 54 0.67 -13.39 8.28
N LYS A 55 0.93 -14.37 7.41
CA LYS A 55 0.06 -15.55 7.24
C LYS A 55 0.03 -16.40 8.51
N GLU A 56 1.17 -16.60 9.17
CA GLU A 56 1.27 -17.33 10.44
C GLU A 56 0.49 -16.61 11.55
N ILE A 57 0.64 -15.30 11.69
CA ILE A 57 -0.11 -14.48 12.64
C ILE A 57 -1.63 -14.61 12.40
N ARG A 58 -2.08 -14.67 11.15
CA ARG A 58 -3.50 -14.86 10.81
C ARG A 58 -4.02 -16.26 11.11
N ALA A 59 -3.19 -17.28 10.94
CA ALA A 59 -3.52 -18.66 11.24
C ALA A 59 -3.54 -18.94 12.76
N CYS A 60 -2.68 -18.25 13.53
CA CYS A 60 -2.53 -18.45 14.96
C CYS A 60 -3.67 -17.79 15.76
N LYS A 61 -4.74 -18.56 16.02
CA LYS A 61 -5.88 -18.12 16.86
C LYS A 61 -5.73 -18.43 18.35
N SER A 62 -4.77 -19.28 18.72
CA SER A 62 -4.58 -19.77 20.09
C SER A 62 -3.81 -18.82 20.99
N MET A 63 -3.00 -17.92 20.42
CA MET A 63 -2.19 -16.96 21.17
C MET A 63 -2.88 -15.61 21.32
N SER A 64 -2.61 -14.91 22.41
CA SER A 64 -3.05 -13.53 22.56
C SER A 64 -2.25 -12.60 21.63
N GLN A 65 -2.87 -11.48 21.23
CA GLN A 65 -2.21 -10.46 20.42
C GLN A 65 -0.96 -9.87 21.11
N ARG A 66 -0.89 -9.88 22.44
CA ARG A 66 0.29 -9.41 23.19
C ARG A 66 1.45 -10.41 23.11
N GLU A 67 1.17 -11.71 23.14
CA GLU A 67 2.19 -12.74 23.01
C GLU A 67 2.75 -12.77 21.59
N MET A 68 1.88 -12.70 20.58
CA MET A 68 2.31 -12.56 19.18
C MET A 68 3.18 -11.31 18.99
N ALA A 69 2.76 -10.17 19.55
CA ALA A 69 3.52 -8.92 19.47
C ALA A 69 4.94 -9.08 20.04
N ARG A 70 5.09 -9.75 21.20
CA ARG A 70 6.39 -10.03 21.81
C ARG A 70 7.23 -10.98 20.96
N MET A 71 6.61 -12.05 20.45
CA MET A 71 7.27 -13.06 19.62
C MET A 71 7.88 -12.45 18.35
N TYR A 72 7.14 -11.59 17.67
CA TYR A 72 7.58 -10.96 16.41
C TYR A 72 8.23 -9.58 16.60
N GLY A 73 8.42 -9.11 17.83
CA GLY A 73 9.07 -7.81 18.09
C GLY A 73 8.29 -6.60 17.57
N VAL A 74 6.97 -6.70 17.46
CA VAL A 74 6.08 -5.64 16.95
C VAL A 74 5.11 -5.15 18.02
N SER A 75 4.40 -4.06 17.75
CA SER A 75 3.37 -3.58 18.67
C SER A 75 2.11 -4.45 18.59
N LYS A 76 1.34 -4.52 19.69
CA LYS A 76 0.00 -5.14 19.70
C LYS A 76 -0.95 -4.48 18.68
N ALA A 77 -0.78 -3.18 18.40
CA ALA A 77 -1.55 -2.48 17.39
C ALA A 77 -1.22 -2.97 15.97
N THR A 78 0.05 -3.29 15.70
CA THR A 78 0.49 -3.90 14.43
C THR A 78 -0.19 -5.24 14.21
N ILE A 79 -0.19 -6.12 15.23
CA ILE A 79 -0.88 -7.42 15.18
C ILE A 79 -2.38 -7.23 14.93
N ALA A 80 -3.03 -6.31 15.65
CA ALA A 80 -4.44 -6.01 15.43
C ALA A 80 -4.72 -5.49 14.00
N GLY A 81 -3.85 -4.65 13.45
CA GLY A 81 -3.94 -4.17 12.08
C GLY A 81 -3.76 -5.27 11.03
N ILE A 82 -2.91 -6.26 11.31
CA ILE A 82 -2.70 -7.43 10.45
C ILE A 82 -3.94 -8.33 10.43
N LEU A 83 -4.48 -8.65 11.61
CA LEU A 83 -5.64 -9.52 11.77
C LEU A 83 -6.90 -8.92 11.15
N ASN A 84 -7.04 -7.59 11.18
CA ASN A 84 -8.15 -6.87 10.57
C ASN A 84 -7.93 -6.49 9.10
N ASN A 85 -6.87 -7.00 8.44
CA ASN A 85 -6.51 -6.68 7.05
C ASN A 85 -6.35 -5.17 6.75
N LYS A 86 -6.01 -4.36 7.76
CA LYS A 86 -5.87 -2.90 7.60
C LYS A 86 -4.51 -2.45 7.10
N THR A 87 -3.46 -3.19 7.44
CA THR A 87 -2.06 -2.77 7.23
C THR A 87 -1.29 -3.66 6.27
N TRP A 88 -1.58 -4.96 6.26
CA TRP A 88 -1.01 -5.93 5.35
C TRP A 88 -2.15 -6.49 4.50
N ILE A 89 -2.28 -6.05 3.25
CA ILE A 89 -3.25 -6.64 2.32
C ILE A 89 -2.47 -7.65 1.49
N ILE A 90 -2.78 -8.93 1.68
CA ILE A 90 -2.23 -10.03 0.89
C ILE A 90 -3.32 -10.38 -0.12
N TYR A 91 -3.01 -10.30 -1.41
CA TYR A 91 -3.90 -10.68 -2.51
C TYR A 91 -3.76 -12.17 -2.84
#